data_AF-A0AAV6DMU2-F1
#
_entry.id   AF-A0AAV6DMU2-F1
#
_cell.length_a   1.000
_cell.length_b   1.000
_cell.length_c   1.000
_cell.angle_alpha   90.00
_cell.angle_beta   90.00
_cell.angle_gamma   90.00
#
_symmetry.space_group_name_H-M   'P 1'
#
loop_
_entity.id
_entity.type
_entity.pdbx_description
1 polymer ?
#
loop_
_entity_poly.entity_id
_entity_poly.type
_entity_poly.pdbx_seq_one_letter_code
_entity_poly.pdbx_strand_id
1 'polypeptide(L)'
;MSVDDFDEFDFEQFEPPEPQPRPVNVDLLRADIHFFETQARTHREALAKLQTHDGRPDWIEREQAAVDQVLAKLDELRAKLPPEPEPKPKATPGRPPTHGQAPRGTKHPIYRAWDNMIQRCTNPNHKDWKKYGAVGVTVCERWRTFANFLEDTIESWRPHRHLARKNDTGNYEPGNAWFVPRAKNRPRNRRKIE
;
A
#
# COMPACT_ATOMS: atom_id res chain seq x y z
N MET A 1 38.82 28.98 40.52
CA MET A 1 37.70 28.07 40.18
C MET A 1 38.11 26.72 40.71
N SER A 2 37.51 26.32 41.84
CA SER A 2 37.82 25.08 42.57
C SER A 2 37.36 23.86 41.77
N VAL A 3 38.15 22.79 41.86
CA VAL A 3 37.96 21.51 41.19
C VAL A 3 37.49 20.49 42.22
N ASP A 4 36.30 20.69 42.78
CA ASP A 4 35.73 19.77 43.78
C ASP A 4 34.20 19.70 43.62
N ASP A 5 33.76 19.29 42.43
CA ASP A 5 32.32 19.06 42.12
C ASP A 5 32.23 17.86 41.16
N PHE A 6 32.77 16.72 41.59
CA PHE A 6 32.44 15.43 40.98
C PHE A 6 31.64 14.65 42.01
N ASP A 7 30.34 14.89 41.95
CA ASP A 7 29.30 14.21 42.72
C ASP A 7 29.53 12.68 42.69
N GLU A 8 29.50 12.13 43.89
CA GLU A 8 29.57 10.71 44.21
C GLU A 8 28.35 10.03 43.58
N PHE A 9 28.54 9.46 42.38
CA PHE A 9 27.49 8.74 41.66
C PHE A 9 27.19 7.44 42.40
N ASP A 10 26.19 7.50 43.27
CA ASP A 10 25.69 6.41 44.09
C ASP A 10 25.14 5.26 43.22
N PHE A 11 25.97 4.23 43.07
CA PHE A 11 25.72 3.07 42.21
C PHE A 11 24.68 2.11 42.81
N GLU A 12 24.23 2.32 44.06
CA GLU A 12 23.26 1.45 44.74
C GLU A 12 21.80 1.72 44.36
N GLN A 13 21.50 2.80 43.62
CA GLN A 13 20.14 3.10 43.13
C GLN A 13 19.86 2.64 41.69
N PHE A 14 20.82 1.97 41.03
CA PHE A 14 20.61 1.47 39.67
C PHE A 14 19.87 0.12 39.72
N GLU A 15 18.55 0.16 39.87
CA GLU A 15 17.71 -1.02 39.62
C GLU A 15 17.92 -1.46 38.16
N PRO A 16 18.36 -2.72 37.92
CA PRO A 16 18.55 -3.21 36.57
C PRO A 16 17.21 -3.12 35.83
N PRO A 17 17.18 -2.60 34.59
CA PRO A 17 15.94 -2.45 33.86
C PRO A 17 15.26 -3.81 33.74
N GLU A 18 13.98 -3.88 34.11
CA GLU A 18 13.20 -5.09 33.97
C GLU A 18 13.34 -5.65 32.53
N PRO A 19 13.54 -6.97 32.38
CA PRO A 19 13.72 -7.58 31.08
C PRO A 19 12.49 -7.30 30.21
N GLN A 20 12.68 -6.51 29.16
CA GLN A 20 11.61 -6.18 28.22
C GLN A 20 11.06 -7.48 27.60
N PRO A 21 9.72 -7.67 27.54
CA PRO A 21 9.13 -8.87 26.96
C PRO A 21 9.57 -9.00 25.50
N ARG A 22 10.04 -10.20 25.13
CA ARG A 22 10.44 -10.49 23.74
C ARG A 22 9.23 -10.26 22.81
N PRO A 23 9.43 -9.66 21.62
CA PRO A 23 8.34 -9.45 20.69
C PRO A 23 7.74 -10.80 20.29
N VAL A 24 6.42 -10.93 20.44
CA VAL A 24 5.65 -12.09 20.00
C VAL A 24 5.75 -12.19 18.48
N ASN A 25 6.07 -13.37 17.95
CA ASN A 25 6.05 -13.59 16.50
C ASN A 25 4.60 -13.73 16.01
N VAL A 26 4.03 -12.60 15.58
CA VAL A 26 2.63 -12.48 15.16
C VAL A 26 2.31 -13.39 13.96
N ASP A 27 3.27 -13.62 13.07
CA ASP A 27 3.05 -14.45 11.87
C ASP A 27 2.93 -15.94 12.23
N LEU A 28 3.78 -16.43 13.15
CA LEU A 28 3.64 -17.78 13.69
C LEU A 28 2.34 -17.95 14.47
N LEU A 29 1.97 -16.94 15.28
CA LEU A 29 0.72 -16.97 16.03
C LEU A 29 -0.51 -17.03 15.11
N ARG A 30 -0.50 -16.29 13.99
CA ARG A 30 -1.55 -16.34 12.97
C ARG A 30 -1.62 -17.69 12.28
N ALA A 31 -0.48 -18.32 12.00
CA ALA A 31 -0.44 -19.66 11.42
C ALA A 31 -1.02 -20.70 12.37
N ASP A 32 -0.68 -20.64 13.66
CA ASP A 32 -1.24 -21.52 14.70
C ASP A 32 -2.76 -21.31 14.85
N ILE A 33 -3.22 -20.05 14.88
CA ILE A 33 -4.65 -19.72 14.91
C ILE A 33 -5.37 -20.37 13.72
N HIS A 34 -4.83 -20.24 12.51
CA HIS A 34 -5.43 -20.83 11.31
C HIS A 34 -5.49 -22.37 11.37
N PHE A 35 -4.44 -23.00 11.91
CA PHE A 35 -4.42 -24.45 12.14
C PHE A 35 -5.55 -24.88 13.08
N PHE A 36 -5.70 -24.22 14.23
CA PHE A 36 -6.76 -24.56 15.19
C PHE A 36 -8.17 -24.20 14.70
N GLU A 37 -8.34 -23.16 13.89
CA GLU A 37 -9.62 -22.88 13.21
C GLU A 37 -10.01 -24.02 12.26
N THR A 38 -9.02 -24.54 11.52
CA THR A 38 -9.22 -25.68 10.63
C THR A 38 -9.58 -26.94 11.41
N GLN A 39 -8.88 -27.23 12.51
CA GLN A 39 -9.22 -28.34 13.40
C GLN A 39 -10.62 -28.19 14.00
N ALA A 40 -11.00 -27.01 14.49
CA ALA A 40 -12.31 -26.74 15.05
C ALA A 40 -13.43 -27.00 14.04
N ARG A 41 -13.23 -26.60 12.77
CA ARG A 41 -14.18 -26.89 11.69
C ARG A 41 -14.36 -28.40 11.50
N THR A 42 -13.28 -29.17 11.45
CA THR A 42 -13.33 -30.62 11.28
C THR A 42 -14.05 -31.31 12.44
N HIS A 43 -13.75 -30.96 13.70
CA HIS A 43 -14.44 -31.53 14.86
C HIS A 43 -15.93 -31.15 14.89
N ARG A 44 -16.28 -29.90 14.53
CA ARG A 44 -17.69 -29.48 14.41
C ARG A 44 -18.45 -30.27 13.34
N GLU A 45 -17.82 -30.53 12.19
CA GLU A 45 -18.40 -31.37 11.15
C GLU A 45 -18.57 -32.83 11.60
N ALA A 46 -17.60 -33.37 12.33
CA ALA A 46 -17.70 -34.72 12.91
C ALA A 46 -18.83 -34.82 13.93
N LEU A 47 -18.93 -33.84 14.84
CA LEU A 47 -20.01 -33.73 15.82
C LEU A 47 -21.38 -33.66 15.15
N ALA A 48 -21.52 -32.83 14.12
CA ALA A 48 -22.77 -32.70 13.36
C ALA A 48 -23.19 -34.05 12.73
N LYS A 49 -22.23 -34.81 12.18
CA LYS A 49 -22.50 -36.16 11.64
C LYS A 49 -22.96 -37.14 12.73
N LEU A 50 -22.35 -37.10 13.91
CA LEU A 50 -22.76 -37.96 15.03
C LEU A 50 -24.18 -37.62 15.49
N GLN A 51 -24.54 -36.34 15.53
CA GLN A 51 -25.87 -35.89 15.90
C GLN A 51 -26.95 -36.27 14.88
N THR A 52 -26.62 -36.35 13.58
CA THR A 52 -27.59 -36.72 12.54
C THR A 52 -27.82 -38.22 12.37
N HIS A 53 -26.87 -39.06 12.80
CA HIS A 53 -26.87 -40.51 12.56
C HIS A 53 -27.18 -41.36 13.81
N ASP A 54 -27.93 -40.81 14.78
CA ASP A 54 -28.18 -41.45 16.09
C ASP A 54 -26.88 -41.93 16.76
N GLY A 55 -25.86 -41.08 16.71
CA GLY A 55 -24.56 -41.34 17.32
C GLY A 55 -24.69 -41.61 18.82
N ARG A 56 -23.82 -42.50 19.33
CA ARG A 56 -23.78 -42.84 20.75
C ARG A 56 -23.56 -41.58 21.60
N PRO A 57 -24.34 -41.36 22.69
CA PRO A 57 -24.20 -40.16 23.53
C PRO A 57 -22.79 -39.96 24.08
N ASP A 58 -22.09 -41.05 24.45
CA ASP A 58 -20.71 -41.00 24.94
C ASP A 58 -19.69 -40.58 23.87
N TRP A 59 -20.01 -40.76 22.59
CA TRP A 59 -19.17 -40.31 21.48
C TRP A 59 -19.43 -38.85 21.15
N ILE A 60 -20.69 -38.42 21.19
CA ILE A 60 -21.08 -37.02 21.04
C ILE A 60 -20.42 -36.19 22.15
N GLU A 61 -20.45 -36.65 23.40
CA GLU A 61 -19.84 -35.96 24.53
C GLU A 61 -18.32 -35.83 24.38
N ARG A 62 -17.64 -36.89 23.94
CA ARG A 62 -16.19 -36.86 23.67
C ARG A 62 -15.83 -35.91 22.53
N GLU A 63 -16.62 -35.92 21.45
CA GLU A 63 -16.38 -35.07 20.30
C GLU A 63 -16.66 -33.60 20.63
N GLN A 64 -17.70 -33.32 21.43
CA GLN A 64 -17.97 -32.00 21.96
C GLN A 64 -16.83 -31.51 22.86
N ALA A 65 -16.31 -32.37 23.75
CA ALA A 65 -15.16 -32.02 24.60
C ALA A 65 -13.91 -31.72 23.77
N ALA A 66 -13.70 -32.40 22.64
CA ALA A 66 -12.61 -32.10 21.70
C ALA A 66 -12.80 -30.73 21.03
N VAL A 67 -14.02 -30.40 20.59
CA VAL A 67 -14.35 -29.05 20.09
C VAL A 67 -14.03 -27.98 21.14
N ASP A 68 -14.45 -28.20 22.38
CA ASP A 68 -14.27 -27.23 23.48
C ASP A 68 -12.79 -27.01 23.80
N GLN A 69 -11.97 -28.06 23.79
CA GLN A 69 -10.52 -27.96 23.97
C GLN A 69 -9.85 -27.13 22.86
N VAL A 70 -10.24 -27.34 21.60
CA VAL A 70 -9.68 -26.58 20.47
C VAL A 70 -10.10 -25.12 20.53
N LEU A 71 -11.36 -24.83 20.89
CA LEU A 71 -11.84 -23.46 21.04
C LEU A 71 -11.15 -22.73 22.19
N ALA A 72 -10.96 -23.40 23.34
CA ALA A 72 -10.20 -22.83 24.45
C ALA A 72 -8.76 -22.49 24.04
N LYS A 73 -8.12 -23.35 23.24
CA LYS A 73 -6.78 -23.06 22.70
C LYS A 73 -6.78 -21.89 21.74
N LEU A 74 -7.81 -21.77 20.90
CA LEU A 74 -7.98 -20.66 19.96
C LEU A 74 -8.13 -19.33 20.71
N ASP A 75 -8.93 -19.30 21.78
CA ASP A 75 -9.11 -18.10 22.60
C ASP A 75 -7.81 -17.70 23.32
N GLU A 76 -7.04 -18.66 23.84
CA GLU A 76 -5.71 -18.42 24.42
C GLU A 76 -4.74 -17.79 23.39
N LEU A 77 -4.76 -18.28 22.14
CA LEU A 77 -3.89 -17.76 21.08
C LEU A 77 -4.35 -16.37 20.60
N ARG A 78 -5.66 -16.15 20.46
CA ARG A 78 -6.24 -14.84 20.10
C ARG A 78 -5.97 -13.78 21.16
N ALA A 79 -5.98 -14.15 22.44
CA ALA A 79 -5.62 -13.25 23.53
C ALA A 79 -4.15 -12.78 23.49
N LYS A 80 -3.25 -13.58 22.88
CA LYS A 80 -1.84 -13.21 22.67
C LYS A 80 -1.63 -12.34 21.43
N LEU A 81 -2.63 -12.22 20.56
CA LEU A 81 -2.54 -11.35 19.39
C LEU A 81 -2.62 -9.90 19.89
N PRO A 82 -1.69 -9.02 19.49
CA PRO A 82 -1.88 -7.60 19.76
C PRO A 82 -3.23 -7.17 19.19
N PRO A 83 -3.98 -6.27 19.87
CA PRO A 83 -5.25 -5.78 19.33
C PRO A 83 -5.01 -5.27 17.92
N GLU A 84 -5.85 -5.69 16.97
CA GLU A 84 -5.73 -5.17 15.61
C GLU A 84 -5.76 -3.64 15.69
N PRO A 85 -4.88 -2.95 14.95
CA PRO A 85 -4.89 -1.49 14.95
C PRO A 85 -6.29 -1.05 14.58
N GLU A 86 -6.94 -0.30 15.48
CA GLU A 86 -8.31 0.15 15.25
C GLU A 86 -8.43 0.73 13.84
N PRO A 87 -9.53 0.43 13.11
CA PRO A 87 -9.75 1.02 11.80
C PRO A 87 -9.66 2.54 11.97
N LYS A 88 -8.65 3.15 11.34
CA LYS A 88 -8.42 4.60 11.45
C LYS A 88 -9.77 5.31 11.25
N PRO A 89 -10.17 6.21 12.15
CA PRO A 89 -11.45 6.90 12.03
C PRO A 89 -11.55 7.47 10.63
N LYS A 90 -12.69 7.24 9.96
CA LYS A 90 -12.96 7.86 8.66
C LYS A 90 -12.70 9.34 8.83
N ALA A 91 -11.73 9.86 8.08
CA ALA A 91 -11.30 11.24 8.21
C ALA A 91 -12.54 12.15 8.18
N THR A 92 -12.84 12.81 9.30
CA THR A 92 -13.74 13.96 9.29
C THR A 92 -13.20 14.94 8.26
N PRO A 93 -14.03 15.65 7.48
CA PRO A 93 -13.53 16.70 6.61
C PRO A 93 -12.96 17.80 7.51
N GLY A 94 -11.67 17.67 7.85
CA GLY A 94 -10.92 18.72 8.50
C GLY A 94 -10.91 19.95 7.59
N ARG A 95 -10.61 21.10 8.19
CA ARG A 95 -10.34 22.33 7.46
C ARG A 95 -9.49 22.00 6.22
N PRO A 96 -9.87 22.44 5.01
CA PRO A 96 -9.11 22.11 3.81
C PRO A 96 -7.65 22.49 4.06
N PRO A 97 -6.69 21.60 3.74
CA PRO A 97 -5.29 21.86 4.01
C PRO A 97 -4.92 23.20 3.37
N THR A 98 -4.30 24.07 4.17
CA THR A 98 -3.69 25.31 3.66
C THR A 98 -2.79 24.92 2.48
N HIS A 99 -2.89 25.64 1.36
CA HIS A 99 -2.21 25.30 0.10
C HIS A 99 -0.74 24.89 0.37
N GLY A 100 -0.45 23.59 0.28
CA GLY A 100 0.87 23.02 0.57
C GLY A 100 0.89 21.81 1.51
N GLN A 101 -0.13 21.62 2.35
CA GLN A 101 -0.16 20.52 3.34
C GLN A 101 -1.05 19.33 2.95
N ALA A 102 -1.76 19.40 1.82
CA ALA A 102 -2.50 18.25 1.34
C ALA A 102 -1.49 17.11 1.07
N PRO A 103 -1.71 15.89 1.59
CA PRO A 103 -0.96 14.74 1.12
C PRO A 103 -1.13 14.73 -0.39
N ARG A 104 -0.01 14.87 -1.12
CA ARG A 104 -0.04 14.88 -2.59
C ARG A 104 -0.71 13.58 -2.99
N GLY A 105 -1.99 13.63 -3.38
CA GLY A 105 -2.78 12.46 -3.74
C GLY A 105 -1.91 11.58 -4.62
N THR A 106 -1.52 10.43 -4.08
CA THR A 106 -0.47 9.58 -4.62
C THR A 106 -1.03 8.77 -5.79
N LYS A 107 -1.58 9.49 -6.78
CA LYS A 107 -1.90 8.89 -8.08
C LYS A 107 -0.63 8.26 -8.61
N HIS A 108 -0.72 7.01 -9.06
CA HIS A 108 0.41 6.28 -9.62
C HIS A 108 1.12 7.13 -10.69
N PRO A 109 2.47 7.16 -10.75
CA PRO A 109 3.19 8.02 -11.68
C PRO A 109 2.77 7.86 -13.15
N ILE A 110 2.39 6.63 -13.56
CA ILE A 110 1.84 6.36 -14.91
C ILE A 110 0.53 7.09 -15.12
N TYR A 111 -0.40 6.98 -14.15
CA TYR A 111 -1.69 7.66 -14.23
C TYR A 111 -1.51 9.17 -14.30
N ARG A 112 -0.57 9.73 -13.53
CA ARG A 112 -0.24 11.16 -13.60
C ARG A 112 0.30 11.55 -14.98
N ALA A 113 1.08 10.68 -15.63
CA ALA A 113 1.60 10.96 -16.96
C ALA A 113 0.48 10.97 -18.01
N TRP A 114 -0.43 9.99 -17.95
CA TRP A 114 -1.63 9.92 -18.80
C TRP A 114 -2.55 11.13 -18.59
N ASP A 115 -2.89 11.46 -17.34
CA ASP A 115 -3.73 12.63 -17.01
C ASP A 115 -3.09 13.92 -17.53
N ASN A 116 -1.79 14.11 -17.30
CA ASN A 116 -1.07 15.26 -17.85
C ASN A 116 -1.06 15.29 -19.39
N MET A 117 -0.94 14.13 -20.06
CA MET A 117 -0.98 14.04 -21.52
C MET A 117 -2.34 14.52 -22.04
N ILE A 118 -3.44 14.00 -21.48
CA ILE A 118 -4.80 14.40 -21.85
C ILE A 118 -4.99 15.90 -21.62
N GLN A 119 -4.65 16.41 -20.42
CA GLN A 119 -4.82 17.82 -20.07
C GLN A 119 -4.05 18.76 -21.00
N ARG A 120 -2.82 18.41 -21.42
CA ARG A 120 -2.05 19.22 -22.38
C ARG A 120 -2.71 19.33 -23.76
N CYS A 121 -3.45 18.29 -24.16
CA CYS A 121 -4.08 18.16 -25.47
C CYS A 121 -5.55 18.53 -25.50
N THR A 122 -6.25 18.61 -24.35
CA THR A 122 -7.69 18.93 -24.29
C THR A 122 -8.07 20.15 -23.45
N ASN A 123 -7.22 20.62 -22.54
CA ASN A 123 -7.56 21.71 -21.63
C ASN A 123 -6.83 23.03 -21.99
N PRO A 124 -7.56 24.05 -22.51
CA PRO A 124 -6.99 25.36 -22.84
C PRO A 124 -6.32 26.10 -21.66
N ASN A 125 -6.74 25.80 -20.43
CA ASN A 125 -6.20 26.42 -19.23
C ASN A 125 -4.91 25.74 -18.75
N HIS A 126 -4.51 24.62 -19.35
CA HIS A 126 -3.28 23.93 -18.97
C HIS A 126 -2.06 24.77 -19.40
N LYS A 127 -1.07 24.92 -18.53
CA LYS A 127 0.15 25.73 -18.78
C LYS A 127 0.88 25.43 -20.10
N ASP A 128 0.82 24.16 -20.53
CA ASP A 128 1.49 23.68 -21.73
C ASP A 128 0.54 23.59 -22.94
N TRP A 129 -0.75 23.92 -22.80
CA TRP A 129 -1.74 23.85 -23.90
C TRP A 129 -1.27 24.51 -25.18
N LYS A 130 -0.68 25.72 -25.06
CA LYS A 130 -0.17 26.50 -26.19
C LYS A 130 0.87 25.76 -27.04
N LYS A 131 1.57 24.77 -26.48
CA LYS A 131 2.60 23.97 -27.17
C LYS A 131 2.06 22.67 -27.76
N TYR A 132 0.88 22.23 -27.32
CA TYR A 132 0.32 20.94 -27.67
C TYR A 132 -1.06 21.14 -28.32
N GLY A 133 -2.12 21.28 -27.52
CA GLY A 133 -3.48 21.39 -28.04
C GLY A 133 -3.70 22.58 -28.99
N ALA A 134 -3.10 23.74 -28.71
CA ALA A 134 -3.25 24.92 -29.59
C ALA A 134 -2.59 24.76 -30.97
N VAL A 135 -1.60 23.86 -31.10
CA VAL A 135 -0.89 23.56 -32.35
C VAL A 135 -1.51 22.34 -33.07
N GLY A 136 -2.58 21.76 -32.50
CA GLY A 136 -3.27 20.60 -33.06
C GLY A 136 -2.69 19.25 -32.65
N VAL A 137 -1.88 19.19 -31.59
CA VAL A 137 -1.40 17.90 -31.05
C VAL A 137 -2.54 17.21 -30.30
N THR A 138 -2.94 16.04 -30.79
CA THR A 138 -4.03 15.25 -30.20
C THR A 138 -3.52 13.94 -29.60
N VAL A 139 -4.42 13.26 -28.89
CA VAL A 139 -4.22 11.92 -28.35
C VAL A 139 -5.09 10.96 -29.15
N CYS A 140 -4.56 9.80 -29.54
CA CYS A 140 -5.33 8.79 -30.25
C CYS A 140 -6.53 8.33 -29.40
N GLU A 141 -7.62 7.95 -30.06
CA GLU A 141 -8.86 7.58 -29.38
C GLU A 141 -8.66 6.40 -28.41
N ARG A 142 -7.82 5.44 -28.78
CA ARG A 142 -7.44 4.30 -27.92
C ARG A 142 -6.88 4.75 -26.56
N TRP A 143 -6.04 5.79 -26.52
CA TRP A 143 -5.41 6.29 -25.29
C TRP A 143 -6.28 7.29 -24.51
N ARG A 144 -7.53 7.53 -24.93
CA ARG A 144 -8.50 8.27 -24.09
C ARG A 144 -8.97 7.49 -22.88
N THR A 145 -8.74 6.18 -22.84
CA THR A 145 -8.94 5.35 -21.65
C THR A 145 -7.59 4.97 -21.05
N PHE A 146 -7.49 4.99 -19.72
CA PHE A 146 -6.24 4.69 -19.02
C PHE A 146 -5.78 3.23 -19.23
N ALA A 147 -6.71 2.27 -19.30
CA ALA A 147 -6.40 0.85 -19.45
C ALA A 147 -5.61 0.57 -20.74
N ASN A 148 -6.08 1.10 -21.87
CA ASN A 148 -5.43 0.95 -23.17
C ASN A 148 -4.07 1.66 -23.22
N PHE A 149 -4.00 2.86 -22.64
CA PHE A 149 -2.72 3.58 -22.51
C PHE A 149 -1.70 2.77 -21.69
N LEU A 150 -2.15 2.17 -20.59
CA LEU A 150 -1.29 1.35 -19.73
C LEU A 150 -0.77 0.13 -20.49
N GLU A 151 -1.65 -0.61 -21.16
CA GLU A 151 -1.29 -1.78 -21.97
C GLU A 151 -0.21 -1.45 -23.00
N ASP A 152 -0.37 -0.36 -23.74
CA ASP A 152 0.56 0.00 -24.82
C ASP A 152 1.88 0.59 -24.30
N THR A 153 1.92 1.11 -23.07
CA THR A 153 3.10 1.85 -22.55
C THR A 153 3.85 1.15 -21.42
N ILE A 154 3.26 0.12 -20.80
CA ILE A 154 3.82 -0.59 -19.64
C ILE A 154 5.23 -1.12 -19.90
N GLU A 155 5.48 -1.66 -21.10
CA GLU A 155 6.78 -2.21 -21.50
C GLU A 155 7.90 -1.16 -21.40
N SER A 156 7.60 0.07 -21.82
CA SER A 156 8.55 1.19 -21.80
C SER A 156 8.67 1.89 -20.44
N TRP A 157 7.72 1.65 -19.53
CA TRP A 157 7.63 2.38 -18.27
C TRP A 157 8.69 1.93 -17.27
N ARG A 158 9.34 2.89 -16.61
CA ARG A 158 10.18 2.66 -15.42
C ARG A 158 10.03 3.84 -14.46
N PRO A 159 10.35 3.67 -13.16
CA PRO A 159 10.39 4.79 -12.22
C PRO A 159 11.23 5.97 -12.73
N HIS A 160 10.81 7.19 -12.38
CA HIS A 160 11.48 8.45 -12.74
C HIS A 160 11.58 8.76 -14.26
N ARG A 161 10.76 8.11 -15.09
CA ARG A 161 10.62 8.45 -16.52
C ARG A 161 9.40 9.33 -16.78
N HIS A 162 9.44 10.03 -17.90
CA HIS A 162 8.36 10.92 -18.36
C HIS A 162 7.93 10.54 -19.77
N LEU A 163 6.65 10.69 -20.07
CA LEU A 163 6.11 10.45 -21.40
C LEU A 163 6.56 11.58 -22.35
N ALA A 164 7.24 11.21 -23.43
CA ALA A 164 7.69 12.12 -24.49
C ALA A 164 7.26 11.58 -25.86
N ARG A 165 7.13 12.48 -26.84
CA ARG A 165 6.90 12.15 -28.25
C ARG A 165 8.24 11.99 -28.97
N LYS A 166 8.35 11.10 -29.94
CA LYS A 166 9.54 10.89 -30.77
C LYS A 166 9.81 12.15 -31.60
N ASN A 167 11.02 12.69 -31.49
CA ASN A 167 11.46 13.90 -32.20
C ASN A 167 10.56 15.14 -32.00
N ASP A 168 9.76 15.19 -30.92
CA ASP A 168 8.78 16.25 -30.64
C ASP A 168 7.72 16.50 -31.73
N THR A 169 7.61 15.60 -32.71
CA THR A 169 6.66 15.67 -33.85
C THR A 169 5.52 14.68 -33.71
N GLY A 170 4.33 15.00 -34.25
CA GLY A 170 3.19 14.08 -34.33
C GLY A 170 2.30 14.01 -33.08
N ASN A 171 1.33 13.09 -33.06
CA ASN A 171 0.33 12.95 -32.00
C ASN A 171 0.77 11.97 -30.89
N TYR A 172 0.04 11.92 -29.78
CA TYR A 172 0.21 10.88 -28.78
C TYR A 172 -0.48 9.60 -29.24
N GLU A 173 0.31 8.65 -29.74
CA GLU A 173 -0.15 7.37 -30.27
C GLU A 173 0.91 6.27 -30.05
N PRO A 174 0.49 4.98 -30.08
CA PRO A 174 1.40 3.85 -30.06
C PRO A 174 2.48 3.99 -31.13
N GLY A 175 3.75 3.87 -30.75
CA GLY A 175 4.90 4.01 -31.66
C GLY A 175 5.47 5.43 -31.78
N ASN A 176 4.71 6.47 -31.44
CA ASN A 176 5.22 7.85 -31.40
C ASN A 176 5.53 8.34 -29.97
N ALA A 177 4.87 7.83 -28.93
CA ALA A 177 5.16 8.22 -27.56
C ALA A 177 5.76 7.08 -26.72
N TRP A 178 6.73 7.42 -25.87
CA TRP A 178 7.38 6.46 -24.97
C TRP A 178 7.90 7.14 -23.70
N PHE A 179 8.20 6.34 -22.67
CA PHE A 179 8.80 6.83 -21.43
C PHE A 179 10.33 7.04 -21.55
N VAL A 180 10.77 8.31 -21.49
CA VAL A 180 12.20 8.68 -21.50
C VAL A 180 12.72 9.02 -20.10
N PRO A 181 14.00 8.75 -19.81
CA PRO A 181 14.68 9.32 -18.64
C PRO A 181 14.70 10.84 -18.72
N ARG A 182 14.53 11.51 -17.57
CA ARG A 182 14.52 12.98 -17.48
C ARG A 182 15.78 13.63 -18.05
N ALA A 183 16.93 12.95 -17.98
CA ALA A 183 18.20 13.41 -18.55
C ALA A 183 18.17 13.57 -20.08
N LYS A 184 17.37 12.77 -20.78
CA LYS A 184 17.27 12.75 -22.25
C LYS A 184 16.29 13.80 -22.79
N ASN A 185 15.40 14.32 -21.94
CA ASN A 185 14.39 15.33 -22.29
C ASN A 185 14.85 16.79 -22.04
N ARG A 186 16.17 17.05 -22.02
CA ARG A 186 16.67 18.42 -21.95
C ARG A 186 16.47 19.09 -23.32
N PRO A 187 15.87 20.28 -23.40
CA PRO A 187 15.85 21.02 -24.66
C PRO A 187 17.29 21.28 -25.09
N ARG A 188 17.65 20.83 -26.30
CA ARG A 188 18.94 21.12 -26.96
C ARG A 188 19.09 22.58 -27.40
N ASN A 189 18.30 23.51 -26.87
CA ASN A 189 18.26 24.89 -27.33
C ASN A 189 18.55 25.89 -26.21
N ARG A 190 19.85 26.10 -25.95
CA ARG A 190 20.40 27.41 -25.62
C ARG A 190 21.38 27.80 -26.73
N ARG A 191 20.89 27.96 -27.96
CA ARG A 191 21.60 28.81 -28.91
C ARG A 191 21.32 30.24 -28.47
N LYS A 192 22.34 30.90 -27.89
CA LYS A 192 22.35 32.36 -27.83
C LYS A 192 22.22 32.82 -29.29
N ILE A 193 21.14 33.49 -29.60
CA ILE A 193 21.10 34.34 -30.78
C ILE A 193 21.95 35.54 -30.37
N GLU A 194 23.16 35.62 -30.93
CA GLU A 194 23.96 36.86 -30.95
C GLU A 194 23.36 37.84 -31.95
#